data_AF-A0A2D5JQ55-F1
#
_entry.id   AF-A0A2D5JQ55-F1
#
_cell.length_a   1.000
_cell.length_b   1.000
_cell.length_c   1.000
_cell.angle_alpha   90.00
_cell.angle_beta   90.00
_cell.angle_gamma   90.00
#
_symmetry.space_group_name_H-M   'P 1'
#
loop_
_entity.id
_entity.type
_entity.pdbx_description
1 polymer ?
#
loop_
_entity_poly.entity_id
_entity_poly.type
_entity_poly.pdbx_seq_one_letter_code
_entity_poly.pdbx_strand_id
1 'polypeptide(L)'
;LKYSIGTEIASNYSKATGEIRFRKLTAKNTQLDFRLYAGSFIKNNTDSDFFSFGLDRANDYLYELNYIGRSESTGFLSQQFIMAEGGFKSVLDQRFANQFLVSFNSSIGIWRWLEIYNDAAFLKNRGNDVFFGYESGIRCNFIHNILELYLPIYSNNGWEVTKNAYSKNIRFVLVAKTRAIFNFFRRGFM
;
A
#
# COMPACT_ATOMS: atom_id res chain seq x y z
N LEU A 1 -14.63 -3.89 11.71
CA LEU A 1 -14.10 -4.84 10.69
C LEU A 1 -14.67 -4.41 9.35
N LYS A 2 -13.86 -4.38 8.29
CA LYS A 2 -14.30 -4.15 6.91
C LYS A 2 -13.77 -5.29 6.06
N TYR A 3 -14.51 -5.69 5.03
CA TYR A 3 -14.06 -6.66 4.06
C TYR A 3 -14.56 -6.28 2.67
N SER A 4 -13.84 -6.68 1.63
CA SER A 4 -14.31 -6.67 0.25
C SER A 4 -13.88 -7.95 -0.45
N ILE A 5 -14.68 -8.35 -1.43
CA ILE A 5 -14.38 -9.45 -2.33
C ILE A 5 -14.72 -8.94 -3.73
N GLY A 6 -13.85 -9.21 -4.69
CA GLY A 6 -14.00 -8.78 -6.07
C GLY A 6 -13.66 -9.89 -7.04
N THR A 7 -14.20 -9.80 -8.25
CA THR A 7 -13.76 -10.60 -9.38
C THR A 7 -13.70 -9.71 -10.61
N GLU A 8 -12.71 -9.96 -11.45
CA GLU A 8 -12.54 -9.28 -12.72
C GLU A 8 -12.44 -10.32 -13.81
N ILE A 9 -13.21 -10.13 -14.87
CA ILE A 9 -13.29 -11.06 -16.00
C ILE A 9 -13.07 -10.27 -17.28
N ALA A 10 -12.05 -10.67 -18.03
CA ALA A 10 -11.72 -10.15 -19.34
C ALA A 10 -11.49 -11.32 -20.32
N SER A 11 -11.35 -11.03 -21.60
CA SER A 11 -11.09 -12.04 -22.64
C SER A 11 -9.81 -12.85 -22.36
N ASN A 12 -8.77 -12.17 -21.87
CA ASN A 12 -7.42 -12.74 -21.74
C ASN A 12 -7.03 -13.07 -20.28
N TYR A 13 -7.83 -12.66 -19.29
CA TYR A 13 -7.59 -13.01 -17.89
C TYR A 13 -8.89 -13.02 -17.08
N SER A 14 -8.88 -13.78 -15.99
CA SER A 14 -9.85 -13.68 -14.92
C SER A 14 -9.14 -13.77 -13.58
N LYS A 15 -9.53 -12.92 -12.64
CA LYS A 15 -8.94 -12.90 -11.30
C LYS A 15 -9.99 -12.67 -10.23
N ALA A 16 -9.67 -13.13 -9.03
CA ALA A 16 -10.46 -12.92 -7.83
C ALA A 16 -9.58 -12.24 -6.78
N THR A 17 -10.19 -11.34 -6.02
CA THR A 17 -9.52 -10.56 -4.97
C THR A 17 -10.36 -10.55 -3.70
N GLY A 18 -9.69 -10.49 -2.57
CA GLY A 18 -10.30 -10.37 -1.26
C GLY A 18 -9.44 -9.49 -0.37
N GLU A 19 -10.09 -8.62 0.38
CA GLU A 19 -9.46 -7.78 1.40
C GLU A 19 -10.23 -7.89 2.71
N ILE A 20 -9.50 -8.01 3.82
CA ILE A 20 -10.05 -7.91 5.17
C ILE A 20 -9.22 -6.87 5.91
N ARG A 21 -9.90 -5.90 6.53
CA ARG A 21 -9.27 -4.84 7.31
C ARG A 21 -9.89 -4.70 8.69
N PHE A 22 -9.04 -4.78 9.70
CA PHE A 22 -9.39 -4.52 11.08
C PHE A 22 -8.71 -3.23 11.54
N ARG A 23 -9.51 -2.26 11.98
CA ARG A 23 -9.00 -1.01 12.57
C ARG A 23 -9.69 -0.77 13.92
N LYS A 24 -8.91 -0.45 14.95
CA LYS A 24 -9.40 -0.13 16.28
C LYS A 24 -8.56 0.96 16.93
N LEU A 25 -9.21 1.94 17.55
CA LEU A 25 -8.58 2.88 18.47
C LEU A 25 -8.77 2.34 19.89
N THR A 26 -7.68 2.12 20.62
CA THR A 26 -7.73 1.63 22.00
C THR A 26 -7.99 2.75 22.99
N ALA A 27 -8.36 2.41 24.23
CA ALA A 27 -8.57 3.39 25.29
C ALA A 27 -7.32 4.23 25.63
N LYS A 28 -6.13 3.72 25.32
CA LYS A 28 -4.84 4.45 25.47
C LYS A 28 -4.51 5.34 24.26
N ASN A 29 -5.47 5.57 23.35
CA ASN A 29 -5.30 6.30 22.10
C ASN A 29 -4.29 5.67 21.12
N THR A 30 -3.93 4.39 21.32
CA THR A 30 -3.13 3.61 20.36
C THR A 30 -4.03 3.14 19.22
N GLN A 31 -3.63 3.46 17.98
CA GLN A 31 -4.27 2.98 16.76
C GLN A 31 -3.74 1.59 16.41
N LEU A 32 -4.63 0.67 16.09
CA LEU A 32 -4.31 -0.65 15.56
C LEU A 32 -4.96 -0.76 14.19
N ASP A 33 -4.17 -1.05 13.15
CA ASP A 33 -4.64 -1.26 11.78
C ASP A 33 -3.98 -2.52 11.23
N PHE A 34 -4.79 -3.51 10.89
CA PHE A 34 -4.35 -4.75 10.26
C PHE A 34 -5.15 -4.94 8.98
N ARG A 35 -4.45 -5.27 7.90
CA ARG A 35 -5.02 -5.52 6.59
C ARG A 35 -4.45 -6.83 6.05
N LEU A 36 -5.32 -7.67 5.54
CA LEU A 36 -4.98 -8.87 4.79
C LEU A 36 -5.58 -8.70 3.40
N TYR A 37 -4.75 -8.85 2.37
CA TYR A 37 -5.16 -8.86 0.98
C TYR A 37 -4.76 -10.19 0.36
N ALA A 38 -5.64 -10.76 -0.46
CA ALA A 38 -5.38 -11.97 -1.23
C ALA A 38 -5.98 -11.80 -2.62
N GLY A 39 -5.14 -11.89 -3.65
CA GLY A 39 -5.52 -11.87 -5.06
C GLY A 39 -4.94 -13.08 -5.77
N SER A 40 -5.73 -13.71 -6.63
CA SER A 40 -5.28 -14.81 -7.47
C SER A 40 -5.90 -14.71 -8.86
N PHE A 41 -5.08 -14.95 -9.89
CA PHE A 41 -5.56 -15.22 -11.22
C PHE A 41 -6.16 -16.63 -11.27
N ILE A 42 -7.36 -16.72 -11.82
CA ILE A 42 -8.02 -17.98 -12.16
C ILE A 42 -7.56 -18.41 -13.57
N LYS A 43 -7.49 -17.44 -14.48
CA LYS A 43 -6.91 -17.58 -15.82
C LYS A 43 -6.06 -16.37 -16.10
N ASN A 44 -4.85 -16.57 -16.63
CA ASN A 44 -4.02 -15.49 -17.10
C ASN A 44 -3.31 -15.93 -18.37
N ASN A 45 -3.66 -15.31 -19.49
CA ASN A 45 -3.03 -15.49 -20.80
C ASN A 45 -2.38 -14.18 -21.29
N THR A 46 -2.09 -13.23 -20.40
CA THR A 46 -1.47 -11.95 -20.77
C THR A 46 0.05 -12.08 -20.73
N ASP A 47 0.73 -11.47 -21.69
CA ASP A 47 2.20 -11.43 -21.78
C ASP A 47 2.81 -10.19 -21.11
N SER A 48 1.97 -9.33 -20.53
CA SER A 48 2.39 -8.11 -19.85
C SER A 48 1.93 -8.05 -18.39
N ASP A 49 2.63 -7.25 -17.60
CA ASP A 49 2.30 -6.99 -16.19
C ASP A 49 1.20 -5.95 -15.99
N PHE A 50 0.55 -5.50 -17.07
CA PHE A 50 -0.47 -4.45 -17.02
C PHE A 50 -1.67 -4.83 -16.12
N PHE A 51 -2.01 -6.13 -16.06
CA PHE A 51 -3.09 -6.64 -15.22
C PHE A 51 -2.60 -7.36 -13.96
N SER A 52 -1.29 -7.57 -13.84
CA SER A 52 -0.64 -8.23 -12.70
C SER A 52 -0.92 -7.47 -11.41
N PHE A 53 -0.93 -8.20 -10.29
CA PHE A 53 -1.04 -7.58 -8.97
C PHE A 53 0.27 -6.86 -8.63
N GLY A 54 0.18 -5.63 -8.13
CA GLY A 54 1.30 -4.81 -7.72
C GLY A 54 1.59 -4.91 -6.22
N LEU A 55 2.87 -5.02 -5.87
CA LEU A 55 3.35 -5.07 -4.50
C LEU A 55 3.38 -3.68 -3.87
N ASP A 56 4.11 -2.76 -4.50
CA ASP A 56 4.33 -1.39 -4.02
C ASP A 56 3.36 -0.38 -4.66
N ARG A 57 2.95 -0.64 -5.90
CA ARG A 57 2.01 0.19 -6.64
C ARG A 57 1.05 -0.70 -7.41
N ALA A 58 -0.23 -0.63 -7.05
CA ALA A 58 -1.29 -1.30 -7.79
C ALA A 58 -1.45 -0.68 -9.19
N ASN A 59 -1.77 -1.52 -10.17
CA ASN A 59 -2.07 -1.07 -11.53
C ASN A 59 -3.46 -0.40 -11.56
N ASP A 60 -3.50 0.92 -11.80
CA ASP A 60 -4.74 1.72 -11.79
C ASP A 60 -5.43 1.75 -13.17
N TYR A 61 -5.60 0.59 -13.83
CA TYR A 61 -6.21 0.53 -15.16
C TYR A 61 -7.73 0.79 -15.14
N LEU A 62 -8.38 0.63 -13.98
CA LEU A 62 -9.79 1.00 -13.76
C LEU A 62 -9.97 2.46 -13.32
N TYR A 63 -8.89 3.21 -13.11
CA TYR A 63 -8.91 4.61 -12.64
C TYR A 63 -9.64 4.83 -11.30
N GLU A 64 -9.70 3.81 -10.46
CA GLU A 64 -10.38 3.84 -9.16
C GLU A 64 -9.52 4.47 -8.05
N LEU A 65 -8.19 4.53 -8.23
CA LEU A 65 -7.28 5.02 -7.21
C LEU A 65 -7.15 6.56 -7.27
N ASN A 66 -7.28 7.21 -6.11
CA ASN A 66 -7.29 8.67 -5.98
C ASN A 66 -5.86 9.29 -6.02
N TYR A 67 -5.08 8.98 -7.06
CA TYR A 67 -3.79 9.63 -7.29
C TYR A 67 -3.99 11.08 -7.76
N ILE A 68 -3.25 12.01 -7.14
CA ILE A 68 -3.22 13.43 -7.53
C ILE A 68 -2.30 13.60 -8.75
N GLY A 69 -1.14 12.92 -8.75
CA GLY A 69 -0.18 12.90 -9.86
C GLY A 69 -0.24 11.61 -10.66
N ARG A 70 -1.39 11.24 -11.24
CA ARG A 70 -1.56 9.97 -11.99
C ARG A 70 -0.51 9.77 -13.09
N SER A 71 -0.14 10.85 -13.77
CA SER A 71 0.80 10.85 -14.90
C SER A 71 2.24 11.18 -14.51
N GLU A 72 2.50 11.51 -13.24
CA GLU A 72 3.83 11.91 -12.78
C GLU A 72 4.67 10.67 -12.44
N SER A 73 5.71 10.44 -13.23
CA SER A 73 6.68 9.34 -13.01
C SER A 73 7.91 9.78 -12.23
N THR A 74 8.12 11.09 -12.05
CA THR A 74 9.28 11.66 -11.35
C THR A 74 8.86 12.79 -10.40
N GLY A 75 9.79 13.25 -9.55
CA GLY A 75 9.54 14.36 -8.63
C GLY A 75 8.71 13.97 -7.40
N PHE A 76 8.23 14.98 -6.67
CA PHE A 76 7.53 14.78 -5.39
C PHE A 76 6.26 13.96 -5.56
N LEU A 77 5.40 14.28 -6.54
CA LEU A 77 4.11 13.61 -6.73
C LEU A 77 4.23 12.10 -7.05
N SER A 78 5.35 11.65 -7.60
CA SER A 78 5.62 10.22 -7.85
C SER A 78 5.78 9.39 -6.56
N GLN A 79 6.02 10.04 -5.42
CA GLN A 79 6.14 9.40 -4.10
C GLN A 79 4.78 9.19 -3.42
N GLN A 80 3.68 9.56 -4.08
CA GLN A 80 2.35 9.35 -3.54
C GLN A 80 2.06 7.85 -3.37
N PHE A 81 1.61 7.48 -2.18
CA PHE A 81 1.24 6.12 -1.83
C PHE A 81 -0.26 6.00 -1.62
N ILE A 82 -0.81 4.87 -2.06
CA ILE A 82 -2.18 4.48 -1.82
C ILE A 82 -2.15 3.02 -1.38
N MET A 83 -2.82 2.74 -0.25
CA MET A 83 -2.94 1.39 0.27
C MET A 83 -3.85 0.56 -0.64
N ALA A 84 -3.25 -0.18 -1.57
CA ALA A 84 -3.94 -1.04 -2.53
C ALA A 84 -3.09 -2.31 -2.78
N GLU A 85 -3.76 -3.42 -3.09
CA GLU A 85 -3.13 -4.72 -3.38
C GLU A 85 -2.05 -5.09 -2.35
N GLY A 86 -0.77 -5.15 -2.72
CA GLY A 86 0.33 -5.50 -1.83
C GLY A 86 0.53 -4.49 -0.69
N GLY A 87 0.34 -3.20 -0.97
CA GLY A 87 0.42 -2.13 0.01
C GLY A 87 1.82 -1.82 0.54
N PHE A 88 2.88 -2.24 -0.16
CA PHE A 88 4.26 -1.97 0.23
C PHE A 88 4.67 -0.54 -0.12
N LYS A 89 5.59 0.04 0.65
CA LYS A 89 6.10 1.41 0.48
C LYS A 89 7.46 1.37 -0.20
N SER A 90 8.24 0.33 0.09
CA SER A 90 9.54 0.04 -0.52
C SER A 90 9.34 -0.59 -1.90
N VAL A 91 10.23 -0.24 -2.82
CA VAL A 91 10.30 -0.87 -4.14
C VAL A 91 11.24 -2.06 -4.01
N LEU A 92 10.71 -3.27 -4.16
CA LEU A 92 11.50 -4.52 -4.11
C LEU A 92 11.81 -5.02 -5.53
N ASP A 93 12.70 -6.01 -5.64
CA ASP A 93 13.06 -6.62 -6.93
C ASP A 93 11.84 -7.22 -7.66
N GLN A 94 11.00 -7.95 -6.92
CA GLN A 94 9.75 -8.50 -7.46
C GLN A 94 8.56 -7.62 -7.10
N ARG A 95 8.18 -6.75 -8.03
CA ARG A 95 7.11 -5.76 -7.86
C ARG A 95 5.73 -6.25 -8.28
N PHE A 96 5.67 -7.19 -9.19
CA PHE A 96 4.42 -7.67 -9.76
C PHE A 96 4.26 -9.18 -9.56
N ALA A 97 3.01 -9.61 -9.45
CA ALA A 97 2.61 -11.01 -9.39
C ALA A 97 1.53 -11.31 -10.43
N ASN A 98 1.83 -12.21 -11.37
CA ASN A 98 0.94 -12.63 -12.44
C ASN A 98 0.18 -13.94 -12.16
N GLN A 99 0.41 -14.59 -11.01
CA GLN A 99 -0.38 -15.73 -10.54
C GLN A 99 -1.16 -15.41 -9.28
N PHE A 100 -0.48 -15.09 -8.18
CA PHE A 100 -1.15 -14.69 -6.94
C PHE A 100 -0.29 -13.72 -6.13
N LEU A 101 -0.99 -12.89 -5.35
CA LEU A 101 -0.42 -11.99 -4.37
C LEU A 101 -1.22 -12.13 -3.08
N VAL A 102 -0.53 -12.48 -2.00
CA VAL A 102 -1.11 -12.41 -0.65
C VAL A 102 -0.25 -11.45 0.14
N SER A 103 -0.85 -10.43 0.74
CA SER A 103 -0.14 -9.48 1.60
C SER A 103 -0.84 -9.26 2.92
N PHE A 104 -0.04 -9.02 3.94
CA PHE A 104 -0.44 -8.64 5.27
C PHE A 104 0.25 -7.33 5.62
N ASN A 105 -0.55 -6.33 5.98
CA ASN A 105 -0.06 -5.03 6.43
C ASN A 105 -0.51 -4.81 7.87
N SER A 106 0.40 -4.35 8.71
CA SER A 106 0.12 -4.04 10.10
C SER A 106 0.65 -2.66 10.46
N SER A 107 -0.10 -1.92 11.28
CA SER A 107 0.30 -0.61 11.82
C SER A 107 -0.16 -0.50 13.26
N ILE A 108 0.77 -0.14 14.14
CA ILE A 108 0.55 -0.02 15.58
C ILE A 108 1.04 1.36 16.04
N GLY A 109 0.14 2.12 16.65
CA GLY A 109 0.43 3.45 17.19
C GLY A 109 1.27 3.39 18.47
N ILE A 110 2.45 4.01 18.41
CA ILE A 110 3.28 4.27 19.60
C ILE A 110 2.85 5.58 20.24
N TRP A 111 2.54 6.58 19.42
CA TRP A 111 2.15 7.92 19.86
C TRP A 111 1.06 8.50 18.96
N ARG A 112 0.50 9.66 19.33
CA ARG A 112 -0.66 10.29 18.66
C ARG A 112 -0.48 10.43 17.15
N TRP A 113 0.76 10.63 16.70
CA TRP A 113 1.12 10.81 15.29
C TRP A 113 2.14 9.80 14.79
N LEU A 114 2.64 8.89 15.63
CA LEU A 114 3.69 7.94 15.25
C LEU A 114 3.19 6.52 15.40
N GLU A 115 3.29 5.77 14.30
CA GLU A 115 2.95 4.36 14.22
C GLU A 115 4.16 3.60 13.66
N ILE A 116 4.39 2.38 14.14
CA ILE A 116 5.26 1.42 13.45
C ILE A 116 4.39 0.59 12.53
N TYR A 117 4.83 0.43 11.29
CA TYR A 117 4.21 -0.50 10.36
C TYR A 117 5.15 -1.65 10.02
N ASN A 118 4.56 -2.82 9.76
CA ASN A 118 5.23 -3.98 9.22
C ASN A 118 4.35 -4.61 8.15
N ASP A 119 4.94 -4.92 7.01
CA ASP A 119 4.26 -5.52 5.88
C ASP A 119 4.99 -6.81 5.47
N ALA A 120 4.22 -7.81 5.06
CA ALA A 120 4.72 -9.08 4.56
C ALA A 120 3.86 -9.53 3.38
N ALA A 121 4.46 -10.13 2.36
CA ALA A 121 3.74 -10.59 1.18
C ALA A 121 4.39 -11.81 0.54
N PHE A 122 3.54 -12.64 -0.07
CA PHE A 122 3.93 -13.74 -0.94
C PHE A 122 3.49 -13.41 -2.35
N LEU A 123 4.44 -13.43 -3.28
CA LEU A 123 4.25 -13.12 -4.69
C LEU A 123 4.62 -14.32 -5.52
N LYS A 124 3.76 -14.68 -6.47
CA LYS A 124 4.06 -15.74 -7.42
C LYS A 124 3.91 -15.25 -8.85
N ASN A 125 4.96 -15.53 -9.63
CA ASN A 125 4.98 -15.37 -11.06
C ASN A 125 5.13 -16.72 -11.76
N ARG A 126 4.53 -16.86 -12.95
CA ARG A 126 4.69 -18.04 -13.81
C ARG A 126 6.17 -18.28 -14.08
N GLY A 127 6.63 -19.52 -13.87
CA GLY A 127 8.01 -19.93 -14.13
C GLY A 127 9.04 -19.56 -13.05
N ASN A 128 8.67 -18.76 -12.05
CA ASN A 128 9.54 -18.37 -10.95
C ASN A 128 9.05 -18.96 -9.62
N ASP A 129 9.93 -19.11 -8.64
CA ASP A 129 9.54 -19.52 -7.28
C ASP A 129 8.71 -18.43 -6.56
N VAL A 130 8.09 -18.82 -5.45
CA VAL A 130 7.35 -17.86 -4.61
C VAL A 130 8.36 -16.90 -3.99
N PHE A 131 8.19 -15.61 -4.25
CA PHE A 131 8.97 -14.56 -3.62
C PHE A 131 8.29 -14.10 -2.32
N PHE A 132 9.08 -14.05 -1.24
CA PHE A 132 8.63 -13.55 0.05
C PHE A 132 9.18 -12.12 0.26
N GLY A 133 8.28 -11.15 0.22
CA GLY A 133 8.55 -9.75 0.53
C GLY A 133 8.22 -9.43 1.98
N TYR A 134 9.04 -8.60 2.62
CA TYR A 134 8.74 -7.99 3.91
C TYR A 134 9.34 -6.58 3.98
N GLU A 135 8.69 -5.72 4.76
CA GLU A 135 9.22 -4.41 5.11
C GLU A 135 8.71 -3.94 6.47
N SER A 136 9.42 -2.97 7.02
CA SER A 136 9.07 -2.32 8.27
C SER A 136 9.52 -0.87 8.25
N GLY A 137 8.80 -0.03 8.98
CA GLY A 137 9.14 1.37 9.07
C GLY A 137 8.25 2.15 10.01
N ILE A 138 8.39 3.47 9.93
CA ILE A 138 7.60 4.42 10.72
C ILE A 138 6.58 5.11 9.82
N ARG A 139 5.35 5.21 10.30
CA ARG A 139 4.28 6.00 9.70
C ARG A 139 4.00 7.20 10.60
N CYS A 140 4.20 8.39 10.05
CA CYS A 140 3.76 9.64 10.67
C CYS A 140 2.35 9.98 10.19
N ASN A 141 1.37 9.90 11.08
CA ASN A 141 -0.03 10.12 10.81
C ASN A 141 -0.47 11.50 11.34
N PHE A 142 -0.30 12.54 10.53
CA PHE A 142 -0.65 13.92 10.91
C PHE A 142 -2.15 14.16 10.87
N ILE A 143 -2.79 13.74 9.78
CA ILE A 143 -4.24 13.80 9.60
C ILE A 143 -4.69 12.47 9.00
N HIS A 144 -5.40 11.68 9.80
CA HIS A 144 -5.77 10.32 9.47
C HIS A 144 -6.51 10.20 8.12
N ASN A 145 -5.99 9.36 7.21
CA ASN A 145 -6.44 9.17 5.82
C ASN A 145 -6.42 10.45 4.94
N ILE A 146 -5.72 11.52 5.33
CA ILE A 146 -5.59 12.75 4.54
C ILE A 146 -4.13 13.10 4.31
N LEU A 147 -3.32 13.11 5.36
CA LEU A 147 -1.90 13.44 5.32
C LEU A 147 -1.13 12.45 6.18
N GLU A 148 -0.44 11.54 5.51
CA GLU A 148 0.38 10.52 6.14
C GLU A 148 1.74 10.47 5.46
N LEU A 149 2.78 10.21 6.23
CA LEU A 149 4.14 10.03 5.73
C LEU A 149 4.62 8.65 6.16
N TYR A 150 5.17 7.88 5.23
CA TYR A 150 5.78 6.58 5.50
C TYR A 150 7.28 6.66 5.25
N LEU A 151 8.02 6.17 6.23
CA LEU A 151 9.47 6.16 6.31
C LEU A 151 9.89 4.68 6.38
N PRO A 152 10.17 4.02 5.24
CA PRO A 152 10.67 2.65 5.24
C PRO A 152 12.03 2.57 5.90
N ILE A 153 12.20 1.67 6.87
CA ILE A 153 13.47 1.54 7.61
C ILE A 153 14.24 0.32 7.11
N TYR A 154 13.55 -0.81 6.99
CA TYR A 154 14.15 -2.09 6.62
C TYR A 154 13.21 -2.87 5.71
N SER A 155 13.76 -3.48 4.66
CA SER A 155 13.02 -4.29 3.69
C SER A 155 13.89 -5.46 3.20
N ASN A 156 13.41 -6.25 2.23
CA ASN A 156 14.28 -7.22 1.53
C ASN A 156 15.55 -6.59 0.94
N ASN A 157 15.54 -5.29 0.66
CA ASN A 157 16.71 -4.57 0.16
C ASN A 157 17.71 -4.20 1.29
N GLY A 158 17.49 -4.66 2.52
CA GLY A 158 18.27 -4.31 3.70
C GLY A 158 17.84 -2.98 4.34
N TRP A 159 18.80 -2.27 4.92
CA TRP A 159 18.57 -0.97 5.55
C TRP A 159 18.30 0.11 4.48
N GLU A 160 17.05 0.57 4.40
CA GLU A 160 16.63 1.58 3.44
C GLU A 160 17.24 2.95 3.77
N VAL A 161 17.40 3.25 5.06
CA VAL A 161 17.92 4.53 5.57
C VAL A 161 19.39 4.79 5.22
N THR A 162 20.18 3.75 4.94
CA THR A 162 21.60 3.88 4.59
C THR A 162 21.83 4.12 3.10
N LYS A 163 20.78 4.10 2.28
CA LYS A 163 20.90 4.29 0.83
C LYS A 163 21.05 5.78 0.51
N ASN A 164 21.94 6.10 -0.44
CA ASN A 164 22.26 7.49 -0.86
C ASN A 164 21.04 8.33 -1.29
N ALA A 165 19.93 7.70 -1.71
CA ALA A 165 18.72 8.38 -2.18
C ALA A 165 17.48 8.08 -1.31
N TYR A 166 17.65 7.91 0.00
CA TYR A 166 16.55 7.56 0.93
C TYR A 166 15.34 8.50 0.84
N SER A 167 15.54 9.79 0.60
CA SER A 167 14.45 10.76 0.42
C SER A 167 13.49 10.41 -0.72
N LYS A 168 13.93 9.63 -1.72
CA LYS A 168 13.09 9.11 -2.80
C LYS A 168 12.29 7.87 -2.41
N ASN A 169 12.64 7.21 -1.30
CA ASN A 169 11.95 6.03 -0.77
C ASN A 169 10.87 6.41 0.24
N ILE A 170 10.88 7.64 0.73
CA ILE A 170 9.79 8.21 1.51
C ILE A 170 8.53 8.22 0.66
N ARG A 171 7.39 7.86 1.28
CA ARG A 171 6.08 7.84 0.64
C ARG A 171 5.12 8.73 1.40
N PHE A 172 4.19 9.36 0.71
CA PHE A 172 3.14 10.14 1.38
C PHE A 172 1.75 9.78 0.88
N VAL A 173 0.78 9.81 1.77
CA VAL A 173 -0.64 9.78 1.41
C VAL A 173 -1.12 11.22 1.50
N LEU A 174 -1.57 11.76 0.37
CA LEU A 174 -2.28 13.03 0.32
C LEU A 174 -3.62 12.83 -0.38
N VAL A 175 -4.71 13.14 0.32
CA VAL A 175 -6.06 13.08 -0.25
C VAL A 175 -6.63 14.49 -0.30
N ALA A 176 -6.82 15.04 -1.51
CA ALA A 176 -7.39 16.36 -1.74
C ALA A 176 -8.92 16.38 -1.50
N LYS A 177 -9.35 16.18 -0.25
CA LYS A 177 -10.75 16.31 0.17
C LYS A 177 -10.93 17.66 0.87
N THR A 178 -11.24 18.71 0.10
CA THR A 178 -11.43 20.09 0.58
C THR A 178 -12.36 20.18 1.79
N ARG A 179 -13.49 19.45 1.79
CA ARG A 179 -14.43 19.38 2.93
C ARG A 179 -13.83 18.73 4.18
N ALA A 180 -13.01 17.69 4.03
CA ALA A 180 -12.41 16.99 5.16
C ALA A 180 -11.27 17.79 5.79
N ILE A 181 -10.48 18.47 4.95
CA ILE A 181 -9.44 19.42 5.35
C ILE A 181 -10.08 20.60 6.12
N PHE A 182 -11.13 21.20 5.56
CA PHE A 182 -11.84 22.30 6.22
C PHE A 182 -12.44 21.89 7.58
N ASN A 183 -13.04 20.69 7.67
CA ASN A 183 -13.55 20.16 8.94
C ASN A 183 -12.45 19.84 9.96
N PHE A 184 -11.26 19.42 9.53
CA PHE A 184 -10.11 19.21 10.41
C PHE A 184 -9.63 20.54 11.01
N PHE A 185 -9.41 21.56 10.18
CA PHE A 185 -9.05 22.90 10.65
C PHE A 185 -10.13 23.50 11.56
N ARG A 186 -11.41 23.28 11.25
CA ARG A 186 -12.53 23.75 12.08
C ARG A 186 -12.62 23.04 13.45
N ARG A 187 -12.12 21.80 13.55
CA ARG A 187 -12.09 21.05 14.82
C ARG A 187 -10.94 21.44 15.73
N GLY A 188 -9.95 22.17 15.24
CA GLY A 188 -8.91 22.83 16.04
C GLY A 188 -7.91 21.89 16.69
N PHE A 189 -6.68 22.38 16.86
CA PHE A 189 -5.69 21.83 17.80
C PHE A 189 -6.14 22.12 19.25
N MET A 190 -7.28 21.57 19.68
CA MET A 190 -7.63 21.52 21.12
C MET A 190 -7.07 20.25 21.75
#